data_AF-A0A922VBP5-F1
#
_entry.id   AF-A0A922VBP5-F1
#
_cell.length_a   1.000
_cell.length_b   1.000
_cell.length_c   1.000
_cell.angle_alpha   90.00
_cell.angle_beta   90.00
_cell.angle_gamma   90.00
#
_symmetry.space_group_name_H-M   'P 1'
#
loop_
_entity.id
_entity.type
_entity.pdbx_description
1 polymer ?
#
loop_
_entity_poly.entity_id
_entity_poly.type
_entity_poly.pdbx_seq_one_letter_code
_entity_poly.pdbx_strand_id
1 'polypeptide(L)'
;MTTNSDRRAKRAAGALAAAATLAMLSQPGEAAAAAAKLVSLDKIDGIQSSRVLDNGDVEIRMNDGRVVRIAAQDVVVQDGAIMVEASALADAGISLGGAGAGVSSTLLYAGVGVAAIGGGIAAGLSSGSDAVEVPPVNRAPAFTSAAAINTPENSSATGITLTASDPDNDQVTFSITGGADAARFAINGATGALTFVTPPNFEAPSDANADNQFEVTVTASDGRLSTAQTIIVTVTNVNDVAPVISSAAAVSVQENRTTVLTATATDVEGGTITFSISGGDAALFVIDPATGVITFRQAPNFEAPTDTGANNVYNFNLTASDGTNSSTQAV
;
A
#
# COMPACT_ATOMS: atom_id res chain seq x y z
N MET A 1 70.06 35.87 11.32
CA MET A 1 69.14 36.90 10.81
C MET A 1 67.85 36.20 10.40
N THR A 2 66.85 36.23 11.29
CA THR A 2 65.51 35.71 11.03
C THR A 2 64.75 36.73 10.18
N THR A 3 64.24 36.30 9.03
CA THR A 3 63.47 37.12 8.11
C THR A 3 62.07 37.38 8.67
N ASN A 4 61.51 38.55 8.37
CA ASN A 4 60.23 39.05 8.89
C ASN A 4 59.00 38.21 8.45
N SER A 5 59.22 37.17 7.66
CA SER A 5 58.24 36.19 7.19
C SER A 5 57.91 35.12 8.24
N ASP A 6 58.86 34.81 9.14
CA ASP A 6 58.75 33.70 10.11
C ASP A 6 57.97 34.07 11.39
N ARG A 7 57.60 35.34 11.57
CA ARG A 7 56.66 35.77 12.63
C ARG A 7 55.20 35.71 12.21
N ARG A 8 54.90 35.51 10.92
CA ARG A 8 53.54 35.30 10.40
C ARG A 8 53.13 33.82 10.32
N ALA A 9 54.08 32.89 10.47
CA ALA A 9 53.83 31.45 10.42
C ALA A 9 53.65 30.77 11.79
N LYS A 10 53.70 31.51 12.92
CA LYS A 10 53.67 30.92 14.27
C LYS A 10 52.69 31.54 15.27
N ARG A 11 51.69 32.29 14.78
CA ARG A 11 50.48 32.58 15.55
C ARG A 11 49.27 31.95 14.84
N ALA A 12 48.87 30.81 15.40
CA ALA A 12 47.55 30.18 15.33
C ALA A 12 47.05 29.84 13.90
N ALA A 13 47.27 28.64 13.35
CA ALA A 13 47.00 27.31 13.91
C ALA A 13 45.59 27.22 14.51
N GLY A 14 44.62 26.87 13.67
CA GLY A 14 43.24 26.57 14.07
C GLY A 14 42.21 26.78 12.96
N ALA A 15 42.29 26.03 11.85
CA ALA A 15 41.15 25.67 11.00
C ALA A 15 41.63 24.89 9.75
N LEU A 16 42.03 23.64 9.94
CA LEU A 16 42.09 22.65 8.86
C LEU A 16 41.30 21.42 9.32
N ALA A 17 40.02 21.38 8.95
CA ALA A 17 39.09 20.24 8.90
C ALA A 17 37.68 20.85 8.79
N ALA A 18 36.78 20.51 7.88
CA ALA A 18 36.69 19.37 6.99
C ALA A 18 35.82 19.78 5.78
N ALA A 19 36.22 19.36 4.59
CA ALA A 19 35.28 19.18 3.50
C ALA A 19 34.70 17.76 3.61
N ALA A 20 33.38 17.68 3.42
CA ALA A 20 32.57 16.50 3.14
C ALA A 20 32.41 15.46 4.26
N THR A 21 31.22 15.41 4.87
CA THR A 21 30.37 14.20 4.90
C THR A 21 28.92 14.60 5.21
N LEU A 22 28.00 14.15 4.35
CA LEU A 22 26.54 14.07 4.49
C LEU A 22 25.69 15.35 4.38
N ALA A 23 25.33 15.64 3.13
CA ALA A 23 23.95 15.98 2.80
C ALA A 23 23.01 14.90 3.34
N MET A 24 22.03 15.28 4.17
CA MET A 24 20.67 14.71 4.24
C MET A 24 19.86 15.45 5.31
N LEU A 25 18.72 15.99 4.87
CA LEU A 25 17.58 16.52 5.62
C LEU A 25 17.69 17.94 6.21
N SER A 26 17.55 18.95 5.36
CA SER A 26 16.34 19.82 5.34
C SER A 26 16.52 20.97 4.35
N GLN A 27 15.59 21.09 3.41
CA GLN A 27 15.21 22.37 2.79
C GLN A 27 13.71 22.54 3.13
N PRO A 28 13.08 23.73 3.02
CA PRO A 28 13.55 25.03 2.51
C PRO A 28 13.10 26.25 3.35
N GLY A 29 13.90 27.32 3.38
CA GLY A 29 13.48 28.63 3.88
C GLY A 29 14.47 29.23 4.88
N GLU A 30 14.69 30.54 4.79
CA GLU A 30 15.79 31.31 5.42
C GLU A 30 17.16 31.10 4.75
N ALA A 31 17.80 32.05 4.10
CA ALA A 31 17.62 33.49 4.06
C ALA A 31 17.94 33.98 2.64
N ALA A 32 16.91 34.44 1.93
CA ALA A 32 17.14 35.52 0.99
C ALA A 32 17.53 36.73 1.85
N ALA A 33 18.77 37.21 1.73
CA ALA A 33 19.21 38.44 2.38
C ALA A 33 18.27 39.58 1.97
N ALA A 34 17.32 39.92 2.84
CA ALA A 34 16.51 41.12 2.70
C ALA A 34 17.48 42.31 2.74
N ALA A 35 17.47 43.15 1.70
CA ALA A 35 18.28 44.36 1.71
C ALA A 35 17.91 45.20 2.93
N ALA A 36 18.80 45.27 3.92
CA ALA A 36 18.58 46.04 5.13
C ALA A 36 18.32 47.50 4.75
N LYS A 37 17.19 48.05 5.20
CA LYS A 37 16.83 49.44 4.94
C LYS A 37 17.59 50.32 5.93
N LEU A 38 18.68 50.92 5.46
CA LEU A 38 19.50 51.84 6.23
C LEU A 38 18.83 53.22 6.35
N VAL A 39 18.90 53.81 7.55
CA VAL A 39 18.36 55.12 7.89
C VAL A 39 19.48 56.02 8.40
N SER A 40 19.52 57.25 7.93
CA SER A 40 20.52 58.24 8.39
C SER A 40 20.07 58.87 9.70
N LEU A 41 20.95 58.88 10.70
CA LEU A 41 20.61 59.39 12.04
C LEU A 41 20.36 60.90 12.07
N ASP A 42 20.95 61.66 11.14
CA ASP A 42 20.76 63.11 11.01
C ASP A 42 19.33 63.51 10.60
N LYS A 43 18.58 62.58 10.01
CA LYS A 43 17.19 62.75 9.56
C LYS A 43 16.15 62.30 10.58
N ILE A 44 16.57 61.85 11.76
CA ILE A 44 15.67 61.37 12.81
C ILE A 44 15.44 62.47 13.83
N ASP A 45 14.20 62.97 13.89
CA ASP A 45 13.77 63.91 14.90
C ASP A 45 13.90 63.30 16.31
N GLY A 46 14.46 64.07 17.24
CA GLY A 46 14.64 63.64 18.63
C GLY A 46 16.05 63.15 18.96
N ILE A 47 16.95 63.01 17.97
CA ILE A 47 18.38 62.76 18.21
C ILE A 47 19.09 64.09 18.49
N GLN A 48 19.73 64.19 19.67
CA GLN A 48 20.53 65.34 20.07
C GLN A 48 21.96 65.26 19.51
N SER A 49 22.55 64.06 19.54
CA SER A 49 23.88 63.79 18.97
C SER A 49 24.08 62.29 18.77
N SER A 50 24.91 61.92 17.79
CA SER A 50 25.38 60.57 17.58
C SER A 50 26.89 60.55 17.39
N ARG A 51 27.57 59.49 17.86
CA ARG A 51 29.00 59.27 17.60
C ARG A 51 29.34 57.79 17.51
N VAL A 52 30.29 57.46 16.65
CA VAL A 52 30.91 56.14 16.57
C VAL A 52 31.96 56.03 17.68
N LEU A 53 31.99 54.91 18.39
CA LEU A 53 32.95 54.58 19.45
C LEU A 53 34.13 53.78 18.89
N ASP A 54 35.20 53.65 19.67
CA ASP A 54 36.43 52.95 19.26
C ASP A 54 36.20 51.45 18.92
N ASN A 55 35.13 50.85 19.46
CA ASN A 55 34.73 49.47 19.18
C ASN A 55 33.79 49.34 17.96
N GLY A 56 33.47 50.45 17.29
CA GLY A 56 32.58 50.49 16.11
C GLY A 56 31.10 50.67 16.44
N ASP A 57 30.69 50.57 17.70
CA ASP A 57 29.31 50.83 18.11
C ASP A 57 28.95 52.31 17.96
N VAL A 58 27.67 52.62 17.85
CA VAL A 58 27.17 54.00 17.82
C VAL A 58 26.45 54.33 19.11
N GLU A 59 26.90 55.38 19.80
CA GLU A 59 26.16 55.99 20.91
C GLU A 59 25.27 57.12 20.38
N ILE A 60 23.96 57.01 20.64
CA ILE A 60 22.94 58.00 20.27
C ILE A 60 22.42 58.64 21.55
N ARG A 61 22.51 59.96 21.66
CA ARG A 61 21.89 60.74 22.73
C ARG A 61 20.61 61.37 22.20
N MET A 62 19.50 61.10 22.86
CA MET A 62 18.18 61.62 22.53
C MET A 62 17.92 62.94 23.29
N ASN A 63 17.01 63.77 22.78
CA ASN A 63 16.64 65.06 23.39
C ASN A 63 16.00 64.92 24.78
N ASP A 64 15.46 63.74 25.12
CA ASP A 64 14.89 63.40 26.43
C ASP A 64 15.97 62.99 27.47
N GLY A 65 17.25 63.02 27.11
CA GLY A 65 18.37 62.63 27.95
C GLY A 65 18.69 61.13 27.92
N ARG A 66 17.93 60.32 27.18
CA ARG A 66 18.19 58.89 26.99
C ARG A 66 19.43 58.68 26.11
N VAL A 67 20.23 57.67 26.46
CA VAL A 67 21.40 57.24 25.68
C VAL A 67 21.19 55.80 25.23
N VAL A 68 21.30 55.57 23.92
CA VAL A 68 21.13 54.28 23.26
C VAL A 68 22.44 53.87 22.61
N ARG A 69 22.72 52.56 22.57
CA ARG A 69 23.86 51.99 21.84
C ARG A 69 23.37 51.04 20.76
N ILE A 70 23.91 51.20 19.55
CA ILE A 70 23.70 50.29 18.43
C ILE A 70 24.99 49.55 18.15
N ALA A 71 24.90 48.24 17.93
CA ALA A 71 26.05 47.39 17.67
C ALA A 71 26.67 47.69 16.30
N ALA A 72 28.00 47.61 16.20
CA ALA A 72 28.76 47.91 14.99
C ALA A 72 28.29 47.15 13.72
N GLN A 73 27.70 45.96 13.89
CA GLN A 73 27.18 45.14 12.79
C GLN A 73 25.97 45.75 12.07
N ASP A 74 25.20 46.60 12.74
CA ASP A 74 23.97 47.20 12.21
C ASP A 74 24.19 48.65 11.76
N VAL A 75 25.47 49.08 11.73
CA VAL A 75 25.90 50.45 11.46
C VAL A 75 26.72 50.49 10.17
N VAL A 76 26.41 51.45 9.31
CA VAL A 76 27.19 51.75 8.11
C VAL A 76 27.54 53.24 8.10
N VAL A 77 28.83 53.56 8.01
CA VAL A 77 29.28 54.96 7.84
C VAL A 77 29.59 55.20 6.37
N GLN A 78 28.84 56.09 5.73
CA GLN A 78 29.00 56.46 4.31
C GLN A 78 29.02 57.97 4.17
N ASP A 79 30.02 58.49 3.44
CA ASP A 79 30.19 59.93 3.16
C ASP A 79 30.14 60.82 4.43
N GLY A 80 30.61 60.30 5.56
CA GLY A 80 30.62 60.99 6.85
C GLY A 80 29.29 60.95 7.62
N ALA A 81 28.23 60.38 7.05
CA ALA A 81 26.96 60.14 7.73
C ALA A 81 26.93 58.76 8.40
N ILE A 82 26.31 58.67 9.58
CA ILE A 82 26.07 57.41 10.29
C ILE A 82 24.69 56.90 9.87
N MET A 83 24.69 55.76 9.18
CA MET A 83 23.49 55.03 8.78
C MET A 83 23.31 53.81 9.68
N VAL A 84 22.07 53.51 10.06
CA VAL A 84 21.74 52.36 10.91
C VAL A 84 20.59 51.59 10.31
N GLU A 85 20.58 50.27 10.46
CA GLU A 85 19.43 49.46 10.07
C GLU A 85 18.15 49.89 10.81
N ALA A 86 17.05 50.06 10.06
CA ALA A 86 15.78 50.50 10.62
C ALA A 86 15.26 49.55 11.73
N SER A 87 15.55 48.26 11.63
CA SER A 87 15.24 47.23 12.64
C SER A 87 16.00 47.46 13.95
N ALA A 88 17.30 47.72 13.88
CA ALA A 88 18.12 48.00 15.08
C ALA A 88 17.67 49.28 15.80
N LEU A 89 17.18 50.29 15.06
CA LEU A 89 16.57 51.48 15.65
C LEU A 89 15.23 51.18 16.33
N ALA A 90 14.41 50.30 15.74
CA ALA A 90 13.15 49.87 16.32
C ALA A 90 13.36 49.05 17.62
N ASP A 91 14.31 48.12 17.62
CA ASP A 91 14.68 47.32 18.81
C ASP A 91 15.23 48.19 19.93
N ALA A 92 15.96 49.26 19.59
CA ALA A 92 16.40 50.28 20.51
C ALA A 92 15.28 51.22 21.02
N GLY A 93 14.05 51.06 20.51
CA GLY A 93 12.91 51.90 20.84
C GLY A 93 13.09 53.36 20.39
N ILE A 94 13.78 53.59 19.26
CA ILE A 94 13.88 54.89 18.59
C ILE A 94 12.82 54.92 17.48
N SER A 95 11.84 55.82 17.62
CA SER A 95 10.78 56.01 16.64
C SER A 95 11.27 56.88 15.47
N LEU A 96 11.06 56.41 14.24
CA LEU A 96 11.44 57.12 13.01
C LEU A 96 10.41 58.21 12.62
N GLY A 97 9.99 59.04 13.58
CA GLY A 97 8.91 60.02 13.46
C GLY A 97 8.79 60.64 12.06
N GLY A 98 7.61 60.51 11.45
CA GLY A 98 7.39 60.94 10.08
C GLY A 98 7.44 62.46 9.92
N ALA A 99 8.52 62.98 9.34
CA ALA A 99 8.58 64.33 8.77
C ALA A 99 9.38 64.33 7.45
N GLY A 100 8.64 64.28 6.33
CA GLY A 100 8.98 65.00 5.09
C GLY A 100 10.11 64.48 4.19
N ALA A 101 9.88 63.38 3.45
CA ALA A 101 10.06 63.29 1.98
C ALA A 101 9.99 61.81 1.51
N GLY A 102 8.83 61.44 0.96
CA GLY A 102 8.71 60.39 -0.07
C GLY A 102 9.24 59.00 0.23
N VAL A 103 8.68 58.28 1.21
CA VAL A 103 8.64 56.81 1.13
C VAL A 103 7.30 56.30 1.64
N SER A 104 6.60 55.62 0.73
CA SER A 104 5.34 54.92 0.94
C SER A 104 5.40 54.05 2.20
N SER A 105 4.52 54.35 3.18
CA SER A 105 4.31 53.56 4.38
C SER A 105 3.59 52.27 4.00
N THR A 106 4.34 51.33 3.45
CA THR A 106 3.90 49.96 3.23
C THR A 106 4.54 49.11 4.31
N LEU A 107 3.89 49.05 5.49
CA LEU A 107 4.10 47.95 6.41
C LEU A 107 3.44 46.72 5.78
N LEU A 108 4.24 45.86 5.16
CA LEU A 108 3.85 44.48 4.87
C LEU A 108 4.34 43.62 6.04
N TYR A 109 3.43 43.28 6.96
CA TYR A 109 3.43 41.94 7.52
C TYR A 109 1.97 41.51 7.68
N ALA A 110 1.70 40.28 7.25
CA ALA A 110 0.37 39.77 7.02
C ALA A 110 -0.45 39.69 8.31
N GLY A 111 -1.71 40.10 8.23
CA GLY A 111 -2.76 39.80 9.20
C GLY A 111 -2.73 40.64 10.48
N VAL A 112 -3.63 41.63 10.54
CA VAL A 112 -4.19 42.32 11.71
C VAL A 112 -3.86 43.83 11.73
N GLY A 113 -4.85 44.62 11.31
CA GLY A 113 -4.84 46.07 11.47
C GLY A 113 -5.08 46.47 12.93
N VAL A 114 -4.08 47.02 13.59
CA VAL A 114 -4.25 47.71 14.88
C VAL A 114 -4.07 49.21 14.65
N ALA A 115 -5.19 49.94 14.71
CA ALA A 115 -5.18 51.39 14.78
C ALA A 115 -4.81 51.82 16.21
N ALA A 116 -3.68 52.50 16.38
CA ALA A 116 -3.41 53.21 17.62
C ALA A 116 -4.10 54.58 17.60
N ILE A 117 -5.24 54.67 18.29
CA ILE A 117 -5.83 55.93 18.76
C ILE A 117 -5.01 56.40 19.97
N GLY A 118 -4.54 57.65 19.92
CA GLY A 118 -3.94 58.31 21.07
C GLY A 118 -4.98 58.58 22.16
N GLY A 119 -4.68 58.19 23.39
CA GLY A 119 -5.49 58.46 24.58
C GLY A 119 -5.63 57.22 25.46
N GLY A 120 -5.24 57.32 26.74
CA GLY A 120 -5.08 56.19 27.66
C GLY A 120 -6.32 55.29 27.79
N ILE A 121 -6.10 53.98 27.62
CA ILE A 121 -6.98 52.91 28.08
C ILE A 121 -6.12 51.76 28.64
N ALA A 122 -6.48 51.34 29.85
CA ALA A 122 -5.99 50.12 30.47
C ALA A 122 -6.63 48.88 29.80
N ALA A 123 -5.88 47.78 29.82
CA ALA A 123 -6.29 46.39 29.57
C ALA A 123 -6.82 46.05 28.16
N GLY A 124 -6.06 45.21 27.45
CA GLY A 124 -6.60 44.43 26.31
C GLY A 124 -5.70 44.29 25.10
N LEU A 125 -4.41 44.01 25.25
CA LEU A 125 -3.62 43.45 24.14
C LEU A 125 -3.76 41.93 24.18
N SER A 126 -4.73 41.38 23.45
CA SER A 126 -4.73 39.95 23.17
C SER A 126 -3.64 39.69 22.13
N SER A 127 -2.61 38.92 22.49
CA SER A 127 -1.68 38.32 21.53
C SER A 127 -2.46 37.33 20.67
N GLY A 128 -3.05 37.81 19.58
CA GLY A 128 -3.58 36.94 18.54
C GLY A 128 -2.41 36.32 17.79
N SER A 129 -2.09 35.07 18.08
CA SER A 129 -1.30 34.26 17.17
C SER A 129 -2.19 33.91 15.98
N ASP A 130 -2.06 34.64 14.87
CA ASP A 130 -2.63 34.21 13.59
C ASP A 130 -1.87 32.94 13.17
N ALA A 131 -2.46 31.78 13.47
CA ALA A 131 -1.93 30.50 13.02
C ALA A 131 -2.17 30.40 11.50
N VAL A 132 -1.09 30.26 10.73
CA VAL A 132 -1.20 29.84 9.33
C VAL A 132 -1.59 28.37 9.32
N GLU A 133 -2.85 28.08 9.04
CA GLU A 133 -3.35 26.72 8.89
C GLU A 133 -3.01 26.21 7.49
N VAL A 134 -2.15 25.19 7.39
CA VAL A 134 -1.94 24.45 6.14
C VAL A 134 -3.04 23.38 6.07
N PRO A 135 -3.97 23.46 5.12
CA PRO A 135 -5.06 22.48 5.06
C PRO A 135 -4.49 21.07 4.80
N PRO A 136 -5.09 20.03 5.40
CA PRO A 136 -4.64 18.65 5.17
C PRO A 136 -4.77 18.30 3.68
N VAL A 137 -3.77 17.61 3.15
CA VAL A 137 -3.80 17.06 1.79
C VAL A 137 -4.33 15.63 1.87
N ASN A 138 -5.41 15.36 1.15
CA ASN A 138 -5.99 14.02 1.01
C ASN A 138 -4.97 13.06 0.38
N ARG A 139 -4.76 11.90 0.98
CA ARG A 139 -3.92 10.81 0.46
C ARG A 139 -4.81 9.66 0.03
N ALA A 140 -4.33 8.83 -0.90
CA ALA A 140 -5.12 7.72 -1.41
C ALA A 140 -5.12 6.54 -0.42
N PRO A 141 -6.19 5.71 -0.42
CA PRO A 141 -6.19 4.44 0.30
C PRO A 141 -5.09 3.51 -0.19
N ALA A 142 -4.57 2.66 0.68
CA ALA A 142 -3.62 1.59 0.34
C ALA A 142 -4.18 0.22 0.76
N PHE A 143 -4.13 -0.76 -0.15
CA PHE A 143 -4.48 -2.15 0.17
C PHE A 143 -3.55 -2.72 1.25
N THR A 144 -4.15 -3.42 2.20
CA THR A 144 -3.46 -4.17 3.27
C THR A 144 -3.64 -5.68 3.14
N SER A 145 -4.60 -6.13 2.32
CA SER A 145 -4.79 -7.53 1.95
C SER A 145 -3.76 -8.01 0.92
N ALA A 146 -3.56 -9.32 0.85
CA ALA A 146 -2.68 -9.95 -0.13
C ALA A 146 -3.24 -9.84 -1.56
N ALA A 147 -2.35 -9.75 -2.55
CA ALA A 147 -2.69 -9.71 -3.97
C ALA A 147 -2.84 -11.10 -4.62
N ALA A 148 -2.58 -12.17 -3.87
CA ALA A 148 -2.70 -13.54 -4.37
C ALA A 148 -3.30 -14.44 -3.28
N ILE A 149 -4.25 -15.28 -3.67
CA ILE A 149 -4.90 -16.25 -2.79
C ILE A 149 -5.15 -17.58 -3.51
N ASN A 150 -5.32 -18.62 -2.71
CA ASN A 150 -5.80 -19.92 -3.17
C ASN A 150 -7.19 -20.17 -2.61
N THR A 151 -8.05 -20.79 -3.41
CA THR A 151 -9.40 -21.15 -2.99
C THR A 151 -9.79 -22.49 -3.62
N PRO A 152 -10.45 -23.40 -2.90
CA PRO A 152 -10.95 -24.63 -3.51
C PRO A 152 -12.03 -24.31 -4.54
N GLU A 153 -12.13 -25.18 -5.53
CA GLU A 153 -13.23 -25.13 -6.50
C GLU A 153 -14.61 -25.40 -5.86
N ASN A 154 -15.66 -25.36 -6.68
CA ASN A 154 -17.04 -25.65 -6.26
C ASN A 154 -17.62 -24.69 -5.21
N SER A 155 -16.97 -23.55 -4.98
CA SER A 155 -17.42 -22.50 -4.07
C SER A 155 -17.50 -21.14 -4.76
N SER A 156 -18.63 -20.45 -4.61
CA SER A 156 -18.72 -19.03 -5.00
C SER A 156 -17.93 -18.11 -4.07
N ALA A 157 -17.64 -18.53 -2.83
CA ALA A 157 -16.84 -17.74 -1.92
C ALA A 157 -15.36 -17.94 -2.23
N THR A 158 -14.66 -16.85 -2.55
CA THR A 158 -13.19 -16.88 -2.67
C THR A 158 -12.51 -17.09 -1.31
N GLY A 159 -13.20 -16.74 -0.22
CA GLY A 159 -12.66 -16.76 1.14
C GLY A 159 -11.85 -15.51 1.50
N ILE A 160 -11.66 -14.55 0.58
CA ILE A 160 -10.99 -13.28 0.88
C ILE A 160 -11.97 -12.13 1.06
N THR A 161 -11.66 -11.32 2.08
CA THR A 161 -12.19 -9.97 2.26
C THR A 161 -11.04 -9.01 2.02
N LEU A 162 -11.11 -8.22 0.96
CA LEU A 162 -10.10 -7.21 0.65
C LEU A 162 -10.15 -6.09 1.68
N THR A 163 -8.97 -5.65 2.11
CA THR A 163 -8.84 -4.59 3.11
C THR A 163 -7.90 -3.51 2.59
N ALA A 164 -8.23 -2.27 2.90
CA ALA A 164 -7.42 -1.10 2.60
C ALA A 164 -7.58 -0.08 3.73
N SER A 165 -6.52 0.69 3.97
CA SER A 165 -6.50 1.76 4.97
C SER A 165 -6.25 3.10 4.28
N ASP A 166 -7.03 4.10 4.66
CA ASP A 166 -6.78 5.48 4.27
C ASP A 166 -5.95 6.20 5.35
N PRO A 167 -4.82 6.84 5.00
CA PRO A 167 -3.98 7.55 5.96
C PRO A 167 -4.64 8.75 6.66
N ASP A 168 -5.71 9.30 6.08
CA ASP A 168 -6.51 10.40 6.61
C ASP A 168 -7.79 9.90 7.32
N ASN A 169 -7.91 8.57 7.47
CA ASN A 169 -9.01 7.85 8.10
C ASN A 169 -10.36 8.03 7.39
N ASP A 170 -10.34 8.36 6.10
CA ASP A 170 -11.54 8.41 5.27
C ASP A 170 -12.14 7.02 5.02
N GLN A 171 -13.46 6.98 4.75
CA GLN A 171 -14.15 5.74 4.48
C GLN A 171 -13.74 5.17 3.11
N VAL A 172 -13.24 3.94 3.11
CA VAL A 172 -12.83 3.25 1.88
C VAL A 172 -13.98 2.41 1.32
N THR A 173 -14.17 2.50 0.01
CA THR A 173 -15.09 1.66 -0.77
C THR A 173 -14.33 0.87 -1.83
N PHE A 174 -14.83 -0.31 -2.17
CA PHE A 174 -14.22 -1.22 -3.15
C PHE A 174 -15.09 -1.37 -4.39
N SER A 175 -14.43 -1.50 -5.55
CA SER A 175 -15.10 -1.78 -6.83
C SER A 175 -14.19 -2.61 -7.73
N ILE A 176 -14.77 -3.51 -8.52
CA ILE A 176 -14.02 -4.21 -9.58
C ILE A 176 -13.93 -3.26 -10.77
N THR A 177 -12.71 -3.00 -11.24
CA THR A 177 -12.43 -2.02 -12.30
C THR A 177 -11.72 -2.61 -13.52
N GLY A 178 -11.27 -3.87 -13.45
CA GLY A 178 -10.61 -4.54 -14.57
C GLY A 178 -10.15 -5.95 -14.22
N GLY A 179 -9.16 -6.44 -14.98
CA GLY A 179 -8.68 -7.82 -14.95
C GLY A 179 -9.31 -8.67 -16.05
N ALA A 180 -8.60 -9.71 -16.49
CA ALA A 180 -9.04 -10.59 -17.58
C ALA A 180 -10.36 -11.31 -17.23
N ASP A 181 -10.59 -11.57 -15.94
CA ASP A 181 -11.71 -12.35 -15.42
C ASP A 181 -12.71 -11.50 -14.63
N ALA A 182 -12.68 -10.17 -14.78
CA ALA A 182 -13.50 -9.23 -14.01
C ALA A 182 -14.99 -9.61 -13.94
N ALA A 183 -15.56 -10.03 -15.07
CA ALA A 183 -16.97 -10.41 -15.19
C ALA A 183 -17.35 -11.68 -14.40
N ARG A 184 -16.37 -12.45 -13.96
CA ARG A 184 -16.55 -13.67 -13.15
C ARG A 184 -16.62 -13.38 -11.66
N PHE A 185 -16.37 -12.15 -11.24
CA PHE A 185 -16.38 -11.75 -9.84
C PHE A 185 -17.47 -10.73 -9.53
N ALA A 186 -17.87 -10.74 -8.26
CA ALA A 186 -18.60 -9.67 -7.62
C ALA A 186 -17.84 -9.26 -6.36
N ILE A 187 -17.96 -7.99 -5.98
CA ILE A 187 -17.41 -7.47 -4.73
C ILE A 187 -18.48 -6.71 -3.95
N ASN A 188 -18.54 -6.93 -2.65
CA ASN A 188 -19.28 -6.04 -1.78
C ASN A 188 -18.45 -4.77 -1.53
N GLY A 189 -18.89 -3.64 -2.07
CA GLY A 189 -18.12 -2.39 -2.02
C GLY A 189 -17.92 -1.80 -0.61
N ALA A 190 -18.71 -2.21 0.38
CA ALA A 190 -18.56 -1.75 1.76
C ALA A 190 -17.66 -2.68 2.60
N THR A 191 -17.75 -3.99 2.38
CA THR A 191 -17.00 -4.96 3.18
C THR A 191 -15.72 -5.44 2.52
N GLY A 192 -15.58 -5.29 1.20
CA GLY A 192 -14.45 -5.84 0.43
C GLY A 192 -14.55 -7.34 0.15
N ALA A 193 -15.67 -8.00 0.49
CA ALA A 193 -15.86 -9.43 0.24
C ALA A 193 -15.92 -9.70 -1.27
N LEU A 194 -14.93 -10.44 -1.78
CA LEU A 194 -14.81 -10.83 -3.18
C LEU A 194 -15.40 -12.24 -3.38
N THR A 195 -16.24 -12.43 -4.40
CA THR A 195 -16.92 -13.70 -4.66
C THR A 195 -16.93 -14.01 -6.14
N PHE A 196 -16.91 -15.29 -6.51
CA PHE A 196 -17.23 -15.71 -7.87
C PHE A 196 -18.74 -15.60 -8.12
N VAL A 197 -19.10 -15.12 -9.31
CA VAL A 197 -20.48 -15.09 -9.80
C VAL A 197 -20.98 -16.51 -10.09
N THR A 198 -20.10 -17.37 -10.59
CA THR A 198 -20.36 -18.81 -10.81
C THR A 198 -19.21 -19.57 -10.17
N PRO A 199 -19.48 -20.60 -9.33
CA PRO A 199 -18.42 -21.43 -8.76
C PRO A 199 -17.45 -21.91 -9.84
N PRO A 200 -16.13 -21.81 -9.62
CA PRO A 200 -15.16 -22.35 -10.54
C PRO A 200 -15.19 -23.89 -10.49
N ASN A 201 -14.80 -24.51 -11.60
CA ASN A 201 -14.58 -25.94 -11.74
C ASN A 201 -13.17 -26.13 -12.31
N PHE A 202 -12.33 -26.91 -11.65
CA PHE A 202 -10.92 -27.04 -11.95
C PHE A 202 -10.68 -27.91 -13.19
N GLU A 203 -11.51 -28.92 -13.41
CA GLU A 203 -11.45 -29.85 -14.55
C GLU A 203 -11.99 -29.21 -15.84
N ALA A 204 -12.76 -28.13 -15.71
CA ALA A 204 -13.28 -27.29 -16.78
C ALA A 204 -13.03 -25.80 -16.48
N PRO A 205 -11.76 -25.35 -16.53
CA PRO A 205 -11.38 -23.98 -16.21
C PRO A 205 -12.14 -23.00 -17.09
N SER A 206 -12.70 -21.98 -16.46
CA SER A 206 -13.49 -20.97 -17.15
C SER A 206 -12.76 -19.64 -17.29
N ASP A 207 -11.66 -19.44 -16.58
CA ASP A 207 -10.82 -18.24 -16.70
C ASP A 207 -10.35 -17.98 -18.14
N ALA A 208 -9.91 -16.74 -18.40
CA ALA A 208 -9.63 -16.26 -19.75
C ALA A 208 -8.59 -17.09 -20.52
N ASN A 209 -7.64 -17.72 -19.83
CA ASN A 209 -6.56 -18.52 -20.39
C ASN A 209 -6.60 -20.01 -19.99
N ALA A 210 -7.63 -20.43 -19.26
CA ALA A 210 -7.87 -21.80 -18.81
C ALA A 210 -6.72 -22.42 -17.99
N ASP A 211 -6.08 -21.64 -17.12
CA ASP A 211 -4.96 -22.07 -16.27
C ASP A 211 -5.33 -22.15 -14.77
N ASN A 212 -6.61 -21.99 -14.42
CA ASN A 212 -7.14 -21.95 -13.06
C ASN A 212 -6.61 -20.77 -12.21
N GLN A 213 -6.07 -19.72 -12.83
CA GLN A 213 -5.69 -18.47 -12.18
C GLN A 213 -6.54 -17.31 -12.69
N PHE A 214 -7.48 -16.87 -11.86
CA PHE A 214 -8.39 -15.81 -12.23
C PHE A 214 -7.81 -14.45 -11.87
N GLU A 215 -7.74 -13.53 -12.83
CA GLU A 215 -7.21 -12.18 -12.66
C GLU A 215 -8.33 -11.14 -12.54
N VAL A 216 -8.40 -10.44 -11.39
CA VAL A 216 -9.34 -9.35 -11.16
C VAL A 216 -8.66 -8.12 -10.57
N THR A 217 -8.83 -6.96 -11.20
CA THR A 217 -8.35 -5.68 -10.68
C THR A 217 -9.45 -5.01 -9.86
N VAL A 218 -9.14 -4.73 -8.60
CA VAL A 218 -10.03 -4.04 -7.65
C VAL A 218 -9.46 -2.68 -7.32
N THR A 219 -10.34 -1.67 -7.25
CA THR A 219 -10.02 -0.31 -6.84
C THR A 219 -10.60 -0.02 -5.45
N ALA A 220 -9.74 0.46 -4.55
CA ALA A 220 -10.09 1.04 -3.27
C ALA A 220 -10.14 2.57 -3.40
N SER A 221 -11.23 3.21 -2.97
CA SER A 221 -11.47 4.66 -3.13
C SER A 221 -12.02 5.28 -1.86
N ASP A 222 -11.50 6.47 -1.50
CA ASP A 222 -12.03 7.34 -0.42
C ASP A 222 -13.09 8.34 -0.95
N GLY A 223 -13.43 8.26 -2.25
CA GLY A 223 -14.34 9.18 -2.94
C GLY A 223 -13.65 10.35 -3.66
N ARG A 224 -12.35 10.58 -3.45
CA ARG A 224 -11.52 11.61 -4.09
C ARG A 224 -10.32 11.01 -4.80
N LEU A 225 -9.57 10.15 -4.12
CA LEU A 225 -8.42 9.41 -4.61
C LEU A 225 -8.68 7.91 -4.54
N SER A 226 -7.90 7.16 -5.32
CA SER A 226 -8.06 5.71 -5.38
C SER A 226 -6.76 5.00 -5.72
N THR A 227 -6.67 3.75 -5.31
CA THR A 227 -5.57 2.84 -5.62
C THR A 227 -6.16 1.55 -6.20
N ALA A 228 -5.53 1.00 -7.23
CA ALA A 228 -5.91 -0.27 -7.84
C ALA A 228 -4.92 -1.38 -7.44
N GLN A 229 -5.43 -2.59 -7.25
CA GLN A 229 -4.63 -3.80 -7.04
C GLN A 229 -5.21 -4.93 -7.87
N THR A 230 -4.36 -5.57 -8.67
CA THR A 230 -4.71 -6.84 -9.32
C THR A 230 -4.60 -7.96 -8.29
N ILE A 231 -5.67 -8.73 -8.16
CA ILE A 231 -5.78 -9.91 -7.32
C ILE A 231 -5.74 -11.14 -8.22
N ILE A 232 -4.87 -12.09 -7.91
CA ILE A 232 -4.81 -13.40 -8.55
C ILE A 232 -5.48 -14.41 -7.62
N VAL A 233 -6.56 -15.04 -8.09
CA VAL A 233 -7.27 -16.10 -7.37
C VAL A 233 -6.95 -17.44 -8.02
N THR A 234 -6.07 -18.22 -7.40
CA THR A 234 -5.73 -19.57 -7.86
C THR A 234 -6.75 -20.57 -7.34
N VAL A 235 -7.45 -21.25 -8.25
CA VAL A 235 -8.38 -22.32 -7.89
C VAL A 235 -7.60 -23.61 -7.69
N THR A 236 -7.84 -24.30 -6.59
CA THR A 236 -7.22 -25.59 -6.28
C THR A 236 -8.21 -26.72 -6.48
N ASN A 237 -7.76 -27.79 -7.13
CA ASN A 237 -8.55 -29.01 -7.32
C ASN A 237 -9.03 -29.59 -5.98
N VAL A 238 -10.27 -30.10 -5.97
CA VAL A 238 -10.84 -30.92 -4.91
C VAL A 238 -11.34 -32.21 -5.54
N ASN A 239 -10.82 -33.37 -5.10
CA ASN A 239 -11.29 -34.69 -5.54
C ASN A 239 -12.82 -34.87 -5.35
N ASP A 240 -13.58 -34.58 -6.39
CA ASP A 240 -15.05 -34.52 -6.40
C ASP A 240 -15.70 -35.21 -7.60
N VAL A 241 -14.90 -35.70 -8.55
CA VAL A 241 -15.35 -36.47 -9.72
C VAL A 241 -15.05 -37.94 -9.50
N ALA A 242 -16.05 -38.79 -9.73
CA ALA A 242 -15.86 -40.24 -9.66
C ALA A 242 -15.15 -40.79 -10.90
N PRO A 243 -14.33 -41.85 -10.77
CA PRO A 243 -13.78 -42.57 -11.90
C PRO A 243 -14.88 -43.07 -12.82
N VAL A 244 -14.67 -43.03 -14.13
CA VAL A 244 -15.61 -43.51 -15.14
C VAL A 244 -15.21 -44.90 -15.61
N ILE A 245 -16.03 -45.90 -15.32
CA ILE A 245 -15.83 -47.28 -15.83
C ILE A 245 -16.01 -47.29 -17.35
N SER A 246 -15.01 -47.84 -18.05
CA SER A 246 -14.93 -47.92 -19.52
C SER A 246 -14.94 -49.37 -20.05
N SER A 247 -14.82 -50.37 -19.17
CA SER A 247 -14.96 -51.78 -19.54
C SER A 247 -16.40 -52.10 -19.96
N ALA A 248 -16.57 -53.20 -20.70
CA ALA A 248 -17.88 -53.64 -21.15
C ALA A 248 -18.78 -54.07 -19.97
N ALA A 249 -20.05 -53.65 -20.01
CA ALA A 249 -21.08 -54.03 -19.04
C ALA A 249 -21.66 -55.44 -19.28
N ALA A 250 -21.19 -56.17 -20.30
CA ALA A 250 -21.59 -57.53 -20.57
C ALA A 250 -20.52 -58.21 -21.42
N VAL A 251 -20.24 -59.48 -21.14
CA VAL A 251 -19.33 -60.31 -21.92
C VAL A 251 -19.84 -61.74 -21.98
N SER A 252 -19.61 -62.42 -23.10
CA SER A 252 -19.81 -63.86 -23.21
C SER A 252 -18.48 -64.58 -23.05
N VAL A 253 -18.45 -65.54 -22.14
CA VAL A 253 -17.27 -66.34 -21.82
C VAL A 253 -17.57 -67.81 -22.12
N GLN A 254 -16.56 -68.54 -22.59
CA GLN A 254 -16.71 -69.98 -22.75
C GLN A 254 -16.65 -70.65 -21.38
N GLU A 255 -17.49 -71.65 -21.18
CA GLU A 255 -17.41 -72.52 -20.00
C GLU A 255 -16.05 -73.20 -19.87
N ASN A 256 -15.78 -73.80 -18.71
CA ASN A 256 -14.53 -74.47 -18.38
C ASN A 256 -13.29 -73.55 -18.43
N ARG A 257 -13.50 -72.22 -18.34
CA ARG A 257 -12.45 -71.20 -18.18
C ARG A 257 -12.78 -70.25 -17.05
N THR A 258 -11.75 -69.73 -16.38
CA THR A 258 -11.92 -68.79 -15.27
C THR A 258 -11.77 -67.33 -15.67
N THR A 259 -11.14 -67.00 -16.79
CA THR A 259 -11.00 -65.61 -17.25
C THR A 259 -12.35 -65.02 -17.66
N VAL A 260 -12.64 -63.81 -17.17
CA VAL A 260 -13.89 -63.09 -17.47
C VAL A 260 -13.60 -61.86 -18.32
N LEU A 261 -13.11 -60.80 -17.68
CA LEU A 261 -12.75 -59.52 -18.30
C LEU A 261 -11.75 -58.79 -17.40
N THR A 262 -11.14 -57.73 -17.91
CA THR A 262 -10.38 -56.79 -17.10
C THR A 262 -11.16 -55.49 -17.01
N ALA A 263 -11.52 -55.10 -15.79
CA ALA A 263 -12.17 -53.84 -15.51
C ALA A 263 -11.22 -52.69 -15.86
N THR A 264 -11.76 -51.66 -16.51
CA THR A 264 -11.02 -50.44 -16.82
C THR A 264 -11.86 -49.25 -16.41
N ALA A 265 -11.20 -48.23 -15.86
CA ALA A 265 -11.80 -46.96 -15.53
C ALA A 265 -10.77 -45.84 -15.70
N THR A 266 -11.26 -44.62 -15.91
CA THR A 266 -10.43 -43.41 -15.99
C THR A 266 -10.99 -42.37 -15.04
N ASP A 267 -10.10 -41.70 -14.33
CA ASP A 267 -10.42 -40.56 -13.50
C ASP A 267 -9.85 -39.30 -14.16
N VAL A 268 -10.65 -38.23 -14.24
CA VAL A 268 -10.24 -36.97 -14.89
C VAL A 268 -9.30 -36.16 -14.01
N GLU A 269 -9.42 -36.30 -12.69
CA GLU A 269 -8.56 -35.70 -11.67
C GLU A 269 -7.32 -36.56 -11.41
N GLY A 270 -7.37 -37.82 -11.86
CA GLY A 270 -6.29 -38.78 -11.82
C GLY A 270 -6.30 -39.58 -10.53
N GLY A 271 -5.13 -39.80 -9.94
CA GLY A 271 -5.02 -40.63 -8.74
C GLY A 271 -5.07 -42.14 -9.01
N THR A 272 -5.14 -42.91 -7.93
CA THR A 272 -5.12 -44.38 -7.99
C THR A 272 -6.55 -44.91 -7.94
N ILE A 273 -6.95 -45.66 -8.96
CA ILE A 273 -8.25 -46.32 -9.01
C ILE A 273 -8.14 -47.71 -8.40
N THR A 274 -9.11 -48.06 -7.56
CA THR A 274 -9.30 -49.39 -7.00
C THR A 274 -10.62 -49.99 -7.46
N PHE A 275 -10.61 -51.28 -7.76
CA PHE A 275 -11.79 -52.00 -8.22
C PHE A 275 -12.33 -52.97 -7.17
N SER A 276 -13.65 -53.12 -7.13
CA SER A 276 -14.32 -54.12 -6.30
C SER A 276 -15.57 -54.65 -7.00
N ILE A 277 -16.07 -55.80 -6.53
CA ILE A 277 -17.30 -56.43 -7.04
C ILE A 277 -18.26 -56.69 -5.89
N SER A 278 -19.56 -56.53 -6.15
CA SER A 278 -20.65 -56.81 -5.22
C SER A 278 -21.89 -57.31 -5.95
N GLY A 279 -22.96 -57.69 -5.25
CA GLY A 279 -24.20 -58.18 -5.88
C GLY A 279 -24.38 -59.69 -5.79
N GLY A 280 -25.36 -60.21 -6.54
CA GLY A 280 -25.88 -61.58 -6.38
C GLY A 280 -24.83 -62.66 -6.63
N ASP A 281 -24.15 -62.58 -7.77
CA ASP A 281 -23.19 -63.61 -8.18
C ASP A 281 -21.74 -63.25 -7.84
N ALA A 282 -21.50 -62.10 -7.20
CA ALA A 282 -20.15 -61.60 -6.92
C ALA A 282 -19.29 -62.58 -6.13
N ALA A 283 -19.90 -63.41 -5.27
CA ALA A 283 -19.19 -64.44 -4.52
C ALA A 283 -18.53 -65.51 -5.42
N LEU A 284 -19.01 -65.68 -6.66
CA LEU A 284 -18.46 -66.62 -7.65
C LEU A 284 -17.20 -66.08 -8.34
N PHE A 285 -16.86 -64.82 -8.12
CA PHE A 285 -15.75 -64.13 -8.78
C PHE A 285 -14.66 -63.66 -7.80
N VAL A 286 -13.51 -63.34 -8.37
CA VAL A 286 -12.39 -62.63 -7.76
C VAL A 286 -12.05 -61.47 -8.68
N ILE A 287 -11.80 -60.30 -8.09
CA ILE A 287 -11.19 -59.16 -8.77
C ILE A 287 -9.87 -58.81 -8.10
N ASP A 288 -8.84 -58.57 -8.88
CA ASP A 288 -7.65 -57.90 -8.39
C ASP A 288 -7.94 -56.38 -8.31
N PRO A 289 -7.89 -55.77 -7.12
CA PRO A 289 -8.34 -54.39 -6.95
C PRO A 289 -7.45 -53.36 -7.63
N ALA A 290 -6.19 -53.68 -7.94
CA ALA A 290 -5.25 -52.75 -8.58
C ALA A 290 -5.23 -52.90 -10.10
N THR A 291 -5.35 -54.12 -10.61
CA THR A 291 -5.28 -54.41 -12.06
C THR A 291 -6.64 -54.53 -12.72
N GLY A 292 -7.72 -54.67 -11.94
CA GLY A 292 -9.08 -54.86 -12.44
C GLY A 292 -9.34 -56.23 -13.06
N VAL A 293 -8.40 -57.18 -13.00
CA VAL A 293 -8.58 -58.51 -13.59
C VAL A 293 -9.67 -59.27 -12.84
N ILE A 294 -10.74 -59.66 -13.56
CA ILE A 294 -11.86 -60.43 -13.03
C ILE A 294 -11.76 -61.88 -13.50
N THR A 295 -11.87 -62.80 -12.54
CA THR A 295 -11.89 -64.25 -12.79
C THR A 295 -13.00 -64.93 -12.00
N PHE A 296 -13.51 -66.06 -12.51
CA PHE A 296 -14.30 -66.98 -11.69
C PHE A 296 -13.41 -67.68 -10.66
N ARG A 297 -13.94 -67.91 -9.47
CA ARG A 297 -13.33 -68.78 -8.44
C ARG A 297 -13.29 -70.23 -8.87
N GLN A 298 -14.32 -70.67 -9.57
CA GLN A 298 -14.46 -72.00 -10.15
C GLN A 298 -14.93 -71.84 -11.59
N ALA A 299 -14.31 -72.56 -12.52
CA ALA A 299 -14.74 -72.53 -13.92
C ALA A 299 -16.22 -72.93 -14.03
N PRO A 300 -17.06 -72.15 -14.75
CA PRO A 300 -18.47 -72.45 -14.90
C PRO A 300 -18.66 -73.70 -15.78
N ASN A 301 -19.74 -74.42 -15.55
CA ASN A 301 -20.21 -75.56 -16.34
C ASN A 301 -21.60 -75.23 -16.85
N PHE A 302 -21.79 -75.16 -18.17
CA PHE A 302 -23.03 -74.70 -18.78
C PHE A 302 -24.21 -75.63 -18.48
N GLU A 303 -23.96 -76.94 -18.37
CA GLU A 303 -24.97 -77.93 -18.01
C GLU A 303 -25.29 -77.97 -16.51
N ALA A 304 -24.50 -77.29 -15.67
CA ALA A 304 -24.68 -77.25 -14.21
C ALA A 304 -24.41 -75.83 -13.65
N PRO A 305 -25.26 -74.84 -13.96
CA PRO A 305 -25.07 -73.45 -13.54
C PRO A 305 -25.08 -73.30 -12.02
N THR A 306 -24.17 -72.47 -11.53
CA THR A 306 -24.04 -72.12 -10.10
C THR A 306 -24.44 -70.67 -9.81
N ASP A 307 -24.87 -69.94 -10.83
CA ASP A 307 -25.38 -68.57 -10.69
C ASP A 307 -26.71 -68.53 -9.93
N THR A 308 -27.03 -67.33 -9.48
CA THR A 308 -28.33 -67.00 -8.89
C THR A 308 -29.40 -67.05 -9.98
N GLY A 309 -30.24 -68.09 -9.93
CA GLY A 309 -31.32 -68.29 -10.90
C GLY A 309 -31.05 -69.43 -11.88
N ALA A 310 -29.84 -70.01 -11.86
CA ALA A 310 -29.45 -71.18 -12.62
C ALA A 310 -29.72 -71.05 -14.13
N ASN A 311 -29.43 -69.88 -14.69
CA ASN A 311 -29.78 -69.52 -16.06
C ASN A 311 -28.57 -69.22 -16.97
N ASN A 312 -27.34 -69.48 -16.48
CA ASN A 312 -26.08 -69.17 -17.17
C ASN A 312 -25.85 -67.67 -17.42
N VAL A 313 -26.53 -66.81 -16.65
CA VAL A 313 -26.33 -65.35 -16.65
C VAL A 313 -25.86 -64.94 -15.25
N TYR A 314 -24.59 -64.58 -15.16
CA TYR A 314 -23.95 -64.18 -13.91
C TYR A 314 -24.01 -62.66 -13.78
N ASN A 315 -24.67 -62.16 -12.74
CA ASN A 315 -24.90 -60.73 -12.54
C ASN A 315 -24.16 -60.23 -11.30
N PHE A 316 -23.34 -59.19 -11.48
CA PHE A 316 -22.68 -58.49 -10.39
C PHE A 316 -22.55 -57.00 -10.67
N ASN A 317 -22.18 -56.24 -9.64
CA ASN A 317 -21.88 -54.82 -9.74
C ASN A 317 -20.37 -54.64 -9.66
N LEU A 318 -19.78 -54.03 -10.68
CA LEU A 318 -18.39 -53.57 -10.70
C LEU A 318 -18.33 -52.13 -10.19
N THR A 319 -17.49 -51.88 -9.18
CA THR A 319 -17.26 -50.54 -8.62
C THR A 319 -15.81 -50.12 -8.86
N ALA A 320 -15.61 -48.90 -9.34
CA ALA A 320 -14.30 -48.24 -9.43
C ALA A 320 -14.28 -47.03 -8.47
N SER A 321 -13.22 -46.89 -7.69
CA SER A 321 -13.07 -45.82 -6.69
C SER A 321 -11.65 -45.24 -6.66
N ASP A 322 -11.54 -43.92 -6.61
CA ASP A 322 -10.31 -43.16 -6.35
C ASP A 322 -9.97 -43.04 -4.84
N GLY A 323 -10.81 -43.62 -3.97
CA GLY A 323 -10.70 -43.53 -2.50
C GLY A 323 -11.64 -42.51 -1.85
N THR A 324 -12.14 -41.53 -2.61
CA THR A 324 -13.13 -40.53 -2.17
C THR A 324 -14.45 -40.73 -2.90
N ASN A 325 -14.39 -40.79 -4.23
CA ASN A 325 -15.56 -40.95 -5.10
C ASN A 325 -15.61 -42.38 -5.66
N SER A 326 -16.75 -42.75 -6.23
CA SER A 326 -16.96 -44.09 -6.79
C SER A 326 -18.03 -44.09 -7.88
N SER A 327 -17.82 -44.89 -8.92
CA SER A 327 -18.87 -45.26 -9.87
C SER A 327 -19.15 -46.75 -9.81
N THR A 328 -20.37 -47.14 -10.19
CA THR A 328 -20.79 -48.55 -10.20
C THR A 328 -21.49 -48.86 -11.52
N GLN A 329 -21.15 -50.00 -12.11
CA GLN A 329 -21.73 -50.54 -13.33
C GLN A 329 -22.25 -51.96 -13.04
N ALA A 330 -23.49 -52.24 -13.43
CA ALA A 330 -24.00 -53.61 -13.46
C ALA A 330 -23.35 -54.36 -14.65
N VAL A 331 -22.87 -55.57 -14.39
CA VAL A 331 -22.18 -56.47 -15.33
C VAL A 331 -22.87 -57.83 -15.33
#